data_AF-A0A8J9UPH9-F1
#
_entry.id   AF-A0A8J9UPH9-F1
#
_cell.length_a   1.000
_cell.length_b   1.000
_cell.length_c   1.000
_cell.angle_alpha   90.00
_cell.angle_beta   90.00
_cell.angle_gamma   90.00
#
_symmetry.space_group_name_H-M   'P 1'
#
loop_
_entity.id
_entity.type
_entity.pdbx_description
1 polymer ?
#
loop_
_entity_poly.entity_id
_entity_poly.type
_entity_poly.pdbx_seq_one_letter_code
_entity_poly.pdbx_strand_id
1 'polypeptide(L)'
;MNETVDQDAWMWLRDVMKSWLEDPGVEEFQGLNMSNLRMDQAYVIGVADRDVSVYEVSDDCFRCPFELQKSLTAESESWWVVSTVRKATWRVYAGVSEDYMNIRNTTGLLCQLRPNLGEFGVYTLNATGDGCDIRTTREPVDIYMRKY
;
A
#
# COMPACT_ATOMS: atom_id res chain seq x y z
N MET A 1 35.12 -16.16 -26.82
CA MET A 1 33.75 -16.37 -26.28
C MET A 1 33.49 -15.18 -25.37
N ASN A 2 33.35 -13.98 -25.95
CA ASN A 2 32.09 -13.25 -26.21
C ASN A 2 31.30 -12.88 -24.93
N GLU A 3 31.93 -12.03 -24.10
CA GLU A 3 31.34 -11.38 -22.92
C GLU A 3 30.03 -10.63 -23.24
N THR A 4 29.85 -10.17 -24.48
CA THR A 4 28.63 -9.49 -24.95
C THR A 4 27.40 -10.41 -25.07
N VAL A 5 27.60 -11.68 -25.45
CA VAL A 5 26.51 -12.66 -25.59
C VAL A 5 25.98 -13.10 -24.23
N ASP A 6 26.88 -13.17 -23.24
CA ASP A 6 26.51 -13.50 -21.85
C ASP A 6 25.70 -12.35 -21.23
N GLN A 7 26.13 -11.10 -21.41
CA GLN A 7 25.44 -9.92 -20.87
C GLN A 7 24.02 -9.73 -21.43
N ASP A 8 23.81 -9.96 -22.74
CA ASP A 8 22.48 -9.88 -23.36
C ASP A 8 21.53 -10.98 -22.86
N ALA A 9 22.03 -12.20 -22.65
CA ALA A 9 21.25 -13.32 -22.12
C ALA A 9 20.82 -13.09 -20.65
N TRP A 10 21.70 -12.51 -19.83
CA TRP A 10 21.38 -12.14 -18.44
C TRP A 10 20.33 -11.04 -18.35
N MET A 11 20.41 -10.02 -19.21
CA MET A 11 19.38 -8.96 -19.25
C MET A 11 18.01 -9.53 -19.63
N TRP A 12 17.96 -10.37 -20.66
CA TRP A 12 16.73 -11.04 -21.05
C TRP A 12 16.15 -11.93 -19.93
N LEU A 13 16.98 -12.76 -19.30
CA LEU A 13 16.52 -13.64 -18.22
C LEU A 13 15.97 -12.83 -17.03
N ARG A 14 16.64 -11.73 -16.68
CA ARG A 14 16.18 -10.81 -15.63
C ARG A 14 14.82 -10.21 -15.99
N ASP A 15 14.63 -9.77 -17.22
CA ASP A 15 13.38 -9.16 -17.66
C ASP A 15 12.22 -10.16 -17.67
N VAL A 16 12.48 -11.40 -18.12
CA VAL A 16 11.48 -12.49 -18.07
C VAL A 16 11.12 -12.84 -16.63
N MET A 17 12.12 -13.01 -15.75
CA MET A 17 11.86 -13.29 -14.35
C MET A 17 11.10 -12.17 -13.66
N LYS A 18 11.46 -10.92 -13.95
CA LYS A 18 10.77 -9.75 -13.41
C LYS A 18 9.33 -9.69 -13.89
N SER A 19 9.09 -9.89 -15.19
CA SER A 19 7.73 -9.93 -15.75
C SER A 19 6.90 -11.07 -15.17
N TRP A 20 7.50 -12.21 -14.83
CA TRP A 20 6.77 -13.34 -14.25
C TRP A 20 6.39 -13.07 -12.78
N LEU A 21 7.33 -12.56 -11.97
CA LEU A 21 7.13 -12.24 -10.55
C LEU A 21 6.27 -10.99 -10.33
N GLU A 22 6.40 -9.98 -11.19
CA GLU A 22 5.65 -8.71 -11.13
C GLU A 22 4.41 -8.71 -12.03
N ASP A 23 3.73 -9.85 -12.17
CA ASP A 23 2.49 -9.92 -12.92
C ASP A 23 1.27 -9.86 -11.97
N PRO A 24 0.56 -8.70 -11.93
CA PRO A 24 -0.60 -8.47 -11.07
C PRO A 24 -1.86 -9.22 -11.53
N GLY A 25 -1.82 -9.97 -12.63
CA GLY A 25 -2.94 -10.73 -13.21
C GLY A 25 -3.95 -9.89 -14.02
N VAL A 26 -3.96 -8.57 -13.85
CA VAL A 26 -4.72 -7.59 -14.68
C VAL A 26 -3.89 -6.32 -14.84
N GLU A 27 -3.95 -5.66 -16.00
CA GLU A 27 -3.18 -4.42 -16.21
C GLU A 27 -3.83 -3.21 -15.52
N GLU A 28 -5.15 -3.17 -15.44
CA GLU A 28 -5.91 -2.07 -14.85
C GLU A 28 -7.05 -2.58 -13.97
N PHE A 29 -7.33 -1.88 -12.87
CA PHE A 29 -8.49 -2.11 -12.03
C PHE A 29 -9.06 -0.76 -11.55
N GLN A 30 -10.31 -0.44 -11.92
CA GLN A 30 -10.99 0.81 -11.53
C GLN A 30 -10.18 2.10 -11.85
N GLY A 31 -9.49 2.14 -13.00
CA GLY A 31 -8.63 3.26 -13.38
C GLY A 31 -7.26 3.28 -12.69
N LEU A 32 -6.96 2.31 -11.81
CA LEU A 32 -5.63 2.12 -11.23
C LEU A 32 -4.81 1.20 -12.15
N ASN A 33 -3.63 1.67 -12.53
CA ASN A 33 -2.69 0.89 -13.32
C ASN A 33 -1.94 -0.10 -12.42
N MET A 34 -2.37 -1.34 -12.43
CA MET A 34 -1.85 -2.40 -11.57
C MET A 34 -0.44 -2.83 -11.97
N SER A 35 -0.08 -2.69 -13.25
CA SER A 35 1.26 -2.98 -13.78
C SER A 35 2.34 -2.04 -13.25
N ASN A 36 1.96 -0.94 -12.59
CA ASN A 36 2.90 -0.05 -11.92
C ASN A 36 3.29 -0.51 -10.51
N LEU A 37 2.55 -1.45 -9.92
CA LEU A 37 2.88 -2.01 -8.61
C LEU A 37 4.06 -2.97 -8.73
N ARG A 38 4.95 -2.92 -7.73
CA ARG A 38 5.95 -3.97 -7.52
C ARG A 38 5.33 -5.13 -6.74
N MET A 39 6.03 -6.27 -6.73
CA MET A 39 5.63 -7.48 -6.01
C MET A 39 5.19 -7.20 -4.57
N ASP A 40 5.90 -6.33 -3.87
CA ASP A 40 5.67 -6.02 -2.46
C ASP A 40 4.76 -4.80 -2.24
N GLN A 41 3.87 -4.52 -3.19
CA GLN A 41 3.03 -3.32 -3.16
C GLN A 41 1.56 -3.61 -3.41
N ALA A 42 0.72 -2.72 -2.87
CA ALA A 42 -0.72 -2.72 -3.07
C ALA A 42 -1.23 -1.28 -3.21
N TYR A 43 -2.44 -1.14 -3.77
CA TYR A 43 -3.16 0.13 -3.78
C TYR A 43 -4.11 0.22 -2.60
N VAL A 44 -4.18 1.41 -2.00
CA VAL A 44 -5.25 1.77 -1.08
C VAL A 44 -5.98 3.00 -1.60
N ILE A 45 -7.31 2.91 -1.64
CA ILE A 45 -8.24 3.99 -1.94
C ILE A 45 -8.78 4.49 -0.60
N GLY A 46 -8.50 5.75 -0.28
CA GLY A 46 -9.01 6.41 0.92
C GLY A 46 -10.27 7.21 0.60
N VAL A 47 -11.29 6.98 1.41
CA VAL A 47 -12.55 7.73 1.41
C VAL A 47 -12.73 8.28 2.82
N ALA A 48 -12.97 9.59 2.94
CA ALA A 48 -13.13 10.24 4.23
C ALA A 48 -14.33 11.20 4.27
N ASP A 49 -15.05 11.21 5.40
CA ASP A 49 -16.15 12.14 5.66
C ASP A 49 -15.68 13.54 6.11
N ARG A 50 -14.38 13.68 6.39
CA ARG A 50 -13.71 14.87 6.86
C ARG A 50 -12.23 14.84 6.47
N ASP A 51 -11.54 15.96 6.66
CA ASP A 51 -10.11 16.02 6.43
C ASP A 51 -9.35 15.18 7.47
N VAL A 52 -8.65 14.16 6.99
CA VAL A 52 -7.88 13.24 7.82
C VAL A 52 -6.52 12.94 7.23
N SER A 53 -5.59 12.56 8.07
CA SER A 53 -4.27 12.09 7.65
C SER A 53 -4.02 10.68 8.17
N VAL A 54 -3.59 9.83 7.25
CA VAL A 54 -3.26 8.43 7.47
C VAL A 54 -1.76 8.33 7.71
N TYR A 55 -1.42 7.80 8.87
CA TYR A 55 -0.06 7.54 9.25
C TYR A 55 0.20 6.05 9.42
N GLU A 56 1.43 5.63 9.16
CA GLU A 56 1.85 4.25 9.23
C GLU A 56 3.10 4.10 10.11
N VAL A 57 3.19 2.97 10.81
CA VAL A 57 4.44 2.50 11.40
C VAL A 57 4.57 1.01 11.18
N SER A 58 5.75 0.57 10.75
CA SER A 58 6.07 -0.85 10.67
C SER A 58 6.08 -1.50 12.05
N ASP A 59 5.49 -2.69 12.16
CA ASP A 59 5.42 -3.42 13.42
C ASP A 59 6.78 -3.96 13.89
N ASP A 60 7.74 -4.07 12.97
CA ASP A 60 9.11 -4.49 13.27
C ASP A 60 9.95 -3.33 13.82
N CYS A 61 9.45 -2.09 13.80
CA CYS A 61 10.20 -0.97 14.33
C CYS A 61 10.06 -0.82 15.85
N PHE A 62 11.20 -0.73 16.54
CA PHE A 62 11.25 -0.33 17.93
C PHE A 62 11.42 1.19 18.07
N ARG A 63 10.35 1.86 18.54
CA ARG A 63 10.31 3.31 18.83
C ARG A 63 10.38 4.25 17.61
N CYS A 64 9.95 3.81 16.44
CA CYS A 64 9.77 4.74 15.30
C CYS A 64 8.59 5.69 15.51
N PRO A 65 8.69 6.95 15.08
CA PRO A 65 7.51 7.77 14.85
C PRO A 65 6.64 7.15 13.76
N PHE A 66 5.37 7.51 13.77
CA PHE A 66 4.44 7.22 12.68
C PHE A 66 4.71 8.17 11.51
N GLU A 67 4.75 7.67 10.28
CA GLU A 67 5.05 8.44 9.07
C GLU A 67 3.78 8.73 8.29
N LEU A 68 3.63 9.96 7.78
CA LEU A 68 2.49 10.36 6.97
C LEU A 68 2.51 9.61 5.63
N GLN A 69 1.46 8.84 5.36
CA GLN A 69 1.27 8.15 4.08
C GLN A 69 0.42 8.98 3.12
N LYS A 70 -0.69 9.52 3.62
CA LYS A 70 -1.65 10.26 2.81
C LYS A 70 -2.50 11.19 3.65
N SER A 71 -2.77 12.37 3.12
CA SER A 71 -3.85 13.23 3.60
C SER A 71 -5.06 13.08 2.68
N LEU A 72 -6.21 12.79 3.27
CA LEU A 72 -7.50 12.65 2.61
C LEU A 72 -8.30 13.93 2.88
N THR A 73 -8.88 14.48 1.83
CA THR A 73 -9.79 15.62 1.93
C THR A 73 -11.22 15.10 1.98
N ALA A 74 -12.08 15.76 2.76
CA ALA A 74 -13.49 15.44 2.87
C ALA A 74 -14.16 15.30 1.48
N GLU A 75 -15.02 14.29 1.33
CA GLU A 75 -15.83 14.07 0.13
C GLU A 75 -15.02 13.83 -1.16
N SER A 76 -13.73 13.51 -1.04
CA SER A 76 -12.87 13.17 -2.17
C SER A 76 -12.26 11.78 -2.01
N GLU A 77 -12.25 11.01 -3.09
CA GLU A 77 -11.52 9.76 -3.15
C GLU A 77 -10.09 10.04 -3.61
N SER A 78 -9.13 9.45 -2.92
CA SER A 78 -7.74 9.48 -3.37
C SER A 78 -7.07 8.14 -3.12
N TRP A 79 -6.05 7.83 -3.89
CA TRP A 79 -5.32 6.59 -3.74
C TRP A 79 -3.82 6.83 -3.49
N TRP A 80 -3.17 5.82 -2.95
CA TRP A 80 -1.72 5.74 -2.80
C TRP A 80 -1.25 4.28 -2.83
N VAL A 81 0.06 4.11 -3.00
CA VAL A 81 0.72 2.82 -2.98
C VAL A 81 1.28 2.59 -1.58
N VAL A 82 1.12 1.36 -1.08
CA VAL A 82 1.65 0.94 0.22
C VAL A 82 2.52 -0.29 0.06
N SER A 83 3.47 -0.47 0.98
CA SER A 83 4.30 -1.66 1.03
C SER A 83 3.57 -2.79 1.78
N THR A 84 3.65 -4.00 1.25
CA THR A 84 3.12 -5.22 1.88
C THR A 84 4.22 -6.12 2.44
N VAL A 85 5.50 -5.69 2.41
CA VAL A 85 6.65 -6.45 2.92
C VAL A 85 6.50 -6.79 4.39
N ARG A 86 6.02 -5.82 5.18
CA ARG A 86 5.91 -5.92 6.63
C ARG A 86 4.51 -5.54 7.04
N LYS A 87 4.05 -6.15 8.14
CA LYS A 87 2.82 -5.70 8.79
C LYS A 87 3.07 -4.32 9.39
N ALA A 88 2.06 -3.48 9.30
CA ALA A 88 2.12 -2.13 9.80
C ALA A 88 0.86 -1.78 10.59
N THR A 89 1.04 -0.91 11.56
CA THR A 89 -0.04 -0.31 12.32
C THR A 89 -0.32 1.07 11.74
N TRP A 90 -1.58 1.33 11.40
CA TRP A 90 -2.02 2.60 10.87
C TRP A 90 -2.79 3.39 11.92
N ARG A 91 -2.61 4.70 11.89
CA ARG A 91 -3.37 5.66 12.69
C ARG A 91 -3.92 6.75 11.81
N VAL A 92 -5.18 7.09 12.02
CA VAL A 92 -5.83 8.17 11.28
C VAL A 92 -6.14 9.31 12.23
N TYR A 93 -5.67 10.51 11.90
CA TYR A 93 -5.87 11.72 12.70
C TYR A 93 -6.74 12.72 11.94
N ALA A 94 -7.61 13.44 12.66
CA ALA A 94 -8.39 14.53 12.09
C ALA A 94 -7.63 15.86 12.19
N GLY A 95 -7.54 16.61 11.08
CA GLY A 95 -7.06 18.00 11.08
C GLY A 95 -5.57 18.20 11.42
N VAL A 96 -4.72 17.19 11.24
CA VAL A 96 -3.27 17.27 11.44
C VAL A 96 -2.55 16.72 10.22
N SER A 97 -1.54 17.41 9.71
CA SER A 97 -0.79 17.01 8.51
C SER A 97 0.74 17.19 8.69
N GLU A 98 1.26 16.80 9.85
CA GLU A 98 2.70 16.75 10.09
C GLU A 98 3.31 15.52 9.40
N ASP A 99 4.57 15.58 8.96
CA ASP A 99 5.22 14.44 8.29
C ASP A 99 5.42 13.24 9.21
N TYR A 100 5.61 13.51 10.51
CA TYR A 100 5.86 12.49 11.53
C TYR A 100 4.98 12.72 12.75
N MET A 101 4.40 11.65 13.28
CA MET A 101 3.57 11.69 14.47
C MET A 101 4.22 10.90 15.61
N ASN A 102 4.25 11.50 16.80
CA ASN A 102 4.79 10.82 17.98
C ASN A 102 3.86 9.67 18.41
N ILE A 103 4.43 8.52 18.79
CA ILE A 103 3.70 7.34 19.27
C ILE A 103 2.74 7.67 20.43
N ARG A 104 3.10 8.64 21.28
CA ARG A 104 2.30 9.05 22.45
C ARG A 104 1.19 10.04 22.12
N ASN A 105 1.19 10.64 20.92
CA ASN A 105 0.17 11.60 20.56
C ASN A 105 -1.14 10.87 20.26
N THR A 106 -2.16 11.15 21.05
CA THR A 106 -3.53 10.62 20.87
C THR A 106 -4.53 11.73 20.60
N THR A 107 -4.07 12.99 20.57
CA THR A 107 -4.90 14.15 20.30
C THR A 107 -5.36 14.11 18.85
N GLY A 108 -6.68 14.06 18.64
CA GLY A 108 -7.26 14.00 17.29
C GLY A 108 -7.16 12.62 16.62
N LEU A 109 -6.75 11.57 17.34
CA LEU A 109 -6.75 10.19 16.83
C LEU A 109 -8.20 9.71 16.65
N LEU A 110 -8.59 9.39 15.42
CA LEU A 110 -9.90 8.82 15.12
C LEU A 110 -9.91 7.30 15.34
N CYS A 111 -8.89 6.62 14.85
CA CYS A 111 -8.83 5.17 14.86
C CYS A 111 -7.39 4.66 14.77
N GLN A 112 -7.19 3.42 15.22
CA GLN A 112 -5.97 2.66 14.99
C GLN A 112 -6.36 1.30 14.43
N LEU A 113 -5.78 0.92 13.31
CA LEU A 113 -6.01 -0.38 12.68
C LEU A 113 -4.69 -1.04 12.29
N ARG A 114 -4.74 -2.36 12.08
CA ARG A 114 -3.59 -3.15 11.61
C ARG A 114 -4.04 -3.92 10.37
N PRO A 115 -4.04 -3.27 9.19
CA PRO A 115 -4.59 -3.89 8.00
C PRO A 115 -3.73 -5.09 7.56
N ASN A 116 -4.38 -6.14 7.08
CA ASN A 116 -3.70 -7.30 6.50
C ASN A 116 -3.70 -7.16 4.98
N LEU A 117 -2.69 -6.51 4.45
CA LEU A 117 -2.56 -6.20 3.03
C LEU A 117 -1.68 -7.25 2.35
N GLY A 118 -2.10 -7.68 1.18
CA GLY A 118 -1.38 -8.63 0.33
C GLY A 118 -0.99 -7.98 -1.00
N GLU A 119 -0.02 -8.62 -1.63
CA GLU A 119 0.61 -8.19 -2.88
C GLU A 119 -0.42 -7.99 -4.00
N PHE A 120 -0.27 -6.89 -4.76
CA PHE A 120 -1.15 -6.50 -5.87
C PHE A 120 -2.64 -6.34 -5.50
N GLY A 121 -2.97 -6.30 -4.20
CA GLY A 121 -4.32 -6.07 -3.73
C GLY A 121 -4.79 -4.63 -3.95
N VAL A 122 -6.11 -4.44 -3.97
CA VAL A 122 -6.71 -3.11 -3.92
C VAL A 122 -7.64 -3.06 -2.71
N TYR A 123 -7.40 -2.10 -1.83
CA TYR A 123 -8.09 -1.97 -0.57
C TYR A 123 -8.76 -0.61 -0.47
N THR A 124 -9.92 -0.54 0.19
CA THR A 124 -10.61 0.73 0.46
C THR A 124 -10.58 1.00 1.96
N LEU A 125 -9.96 2.10 2.35
CA LEU A 125 -9.97 2.64 3.70
C LEU A 125 -11.11 3.67 3.80
N ASN A 126 -12.12 3.37 4.60
CA ASN A 126 -13.17 4.31 4.95
C ASN A 126 -12.83 4.93 6.30
N ALA A 127 -12.56 6.24 6.32
CA ALA A 127 -12.31 7.00 7.53
C ALA A 127 -13.52 7.89 7.84
N THR A 128 -14.22 7.60 8.93
CA THR A 128 -15.42 8.33 9.35
C THR A 128 -15.25 8.86 10.76
N GLY A 129 -16.14 9.77 11.19
CA GLY A 129 -16.19 10.24 12.57
C GLY A 129 -16.38 9.13 13.62
N ASP A 130 -17.01 8.02 13.24
CA ASP A 130 -17.32 6.90 14.13
C ASP A 130 -16.22 5.82 14.16
N GLY A 131 -15.21 5.94 13.28
CA GLY A 131 -14.09 5.00 13.19
C GLY A 131 -13.62 4.77 11.77
N CYS A 132 -12.71 3.81 11.63
CA CYS A 132 -12.16 3.43 10.34
C CYS A 132 -12.35 1.95 10.05
N ASP A 133 -12.62 1.64 8.80
CA ASP A 133 -12.77 0.28 8.29
C ASP A 133 -11.93 0.11 7.03
N ILE A 134 -11.36 -1.08 6.85
CA ILE A 134 -10.63 -1.43 5.64
C ILE A 134 -11.26 -2.65 4.98
N ARG A 135 -11.57 -2.51 3.69
CA ARG A 135 -12.23 -3.56 2.90
C ARG A 135 -11.37 -3.94 1.72
N THR A 136 -11.31 -5.24 1.43
CA THR A 136 -10.66 -5.74 0.22
C THR A 136 -11.61 -5.52 -0.96
N THR A 137 -11.19 -4.67 -1.90
CA THR A 137 -11.93 -4.38 -3.14
C THR A 137 -11.47 -5.32 -4.26
N ARG A 138 -10.18 -5.69 -4.23
CA ARG A 138 -9.60 -6.73 -5.07
C ARG A 138 -8.70 -7.62 -4.21
N GLU A 139 -8.95 -8.92 -4.28
CA GLU A 139 -8.12 -9.91 -3.59
C GLU A 139 -6.66 -9.83 -4.06
N PRO A 140 -5.70 -9.97 -3.14
CA PRO A 140 -4.28 -10.00 -3.48
C PRO A 140 -3.96 -11.21 -4.36
N VAL A 141 -2.90 -11.09 -5.14
CA VAL A 141 -2.43 -12.17 -6.00
C VAL A 141 -1.38 -12.97 -5.25
N ASP A 142 -1.61 -14.28 -5.10
CA ASP A 142 -0.57 -15.20 -4.66
C ASP A 142 0.20 -15.67 -5.91
N ILE A 143 1.38 -15.08 -6.13
CA ILE A 143 2.24 -15.43 -7.27
C ILE A 143 2.73 -16.88 -7.23
N TYR A 144 2.69 -17.54 -6.06
CA TYR A 144 3.07 -18.95 -5.91
C TYR A 144 1.92 -19.92 -6.18
N MET A 145 0.67 -19.45 -6.21
CA MET A 145 -0.52 -20.27 -6.46
C MET A 145 -1.26 -19.92 -7.76
N ARG A 146 -0.55 -19.49 -8.81
CA ARG A 146 -1.18 -19.32 -10.14
C ARG A 146 -1.80 -20.66 -10.59
N LYS A 147 -3.14 -20.71 -10.59
CA LYS A 147 -3.90 -21.80 -11.20
C LYS A 147 -3.87 -21.58 -12.71
N TYR A 148 -3.08 -22.39 -13.41
CA TYR A 148 -3.14 -22.54 -14.86
C TYR A 148 -4.40 -23.29 -15.28
#